data_AF-A0A6A3B5Y3-F1
#
_entry.id   AF-A0A6A3B5Y3-F1
#
_cell.length_a   1.000
_cell.length_b   1.000
_cell.length_c   1.000
_cell.angle_alpha   90.00
_cell.angle_beta   90.00
_cell.angle_gamma   90.00
#
_symmetry.space_group_name_H-M   'P 1'
#
loop_
_entity.id
_entity.type
_entity.pdbx_description
1 polymer ?
#
loop_
_entity_poly.entity_id
_entity_poly.type
_entity_poly.pdbx_seq_one_letter_code
_entity_poly.pdbx_strand_id
1 'polypeptide(L)'
;MKALILVGGFGTRLRPLTLSVPKPLVEFANKPMILLQLEALKAVGVTEVVLAINYQPEVMLNFLKEFEAKVGITIKCSQETEPLGTAGPLALARDKLIDDSG
;
A
#
# COMPACT_ATOMS: atom_id res chain seq x y z
N MET A 1 -16.07 3.31 2.71
CA MET A 1 -15.61 2.45 1.59
C MET A 1 -14.15 2.11 1.83
N LYS A 2 -13.77 0.83 1.70
CA LYS A 2 -12.40 0.35 1.89
C LYS A 2 -11.73 0.04 0.54
N ALA A 3 -10.42 0.22 0.44
CA ALA A 3 -9.64 -0.15 -0.75
C ALA A 3 -8.42 -1.00 -0.39
N LEU A 4 -7.92 -1.78 -1.35
CA LEU A 4 -6.69 -2.57 -1.23
C LEU A 4 -5.68 -2.11 -2.28
N ILE A 5 -4.45 -1.84 -1.85
CA ILE A 5 -3.32 -1.60 -2.74
C ILE A 5 -2.32 -2.75 -2.56
N LEU A 6 -1.98 -3.41 -3.66
CA LEU A 6 -1.04 -4.54 -3.68
C LEU A 6 0.40 -4.03 -3.81
N VAL A 7 1.21 -4.28 -2.78
CA VAL A 7 2.60 -3.84 -2.64
C VAL A 7 3.51 -5.07 -2.46
N GLY A 8 3.48 -5.99 -3.42
CA GLY A 8 4.19 -7.27 -3.34
C GLY A 8 5.38 -7.45 -4.31
N GLY A 9 5.60 -6.51 -5.24
CA GLY A 9 6.59 -6.69 -6.31
C GLY A 9 7.97 -6.11 -5.99
N PHE A 10 9.04 -6.87 -6.25
CA PHE A 10 10.45 -6.43 -6.14
C PHE A 10 10.86 -5.28 -7.09
N GLY A 11 9.97 -4.85 -7.99
CA GLY A 11 10.22 -3.69 -8.85
C GLY A 11 11.43 -3.83 -9.79
N THR A 12 11.85 -5.04 -10.13
CA THR A 12 13.15 -5.32 -10.78
C THR A 12 13.41 -4.56 -12.09
N ARG A 13 12.36 -4.16 -12.82
CA ARG A 13 12.45 -3.36 -14.05
C ARG A 13 12.81 -1.89 -13.81
N LEU A 14 12.61 -1.38 -12.60
CA LEU A 14 12.95 -0.01 -12.20
C LEU A 14 14.32 0.07 -11.51
N ARG A 15 15.11 -0.99 -11.53
CA ARG A 15 16.49 -0.96 -11.04
C ARG A 15 17.31 0.03 -11.90
N PRO A 16 18.22 0.81 -11.29
CA PRO A 16 18.74 0.65 -9.93
C PRO A 16 17.90 1.32 -8.82
N LEU A 17 16.85 2.08 -9.15
CA LEU A 17 16.08 2.86 -8.16
C LEU A 17 15.48 1.98 -7.05
N THR A 18 15.01 0.79 -7.40
CA THR A 18 14.39 -0.14 -6.46
C THR A 18 15.37 -1.03 -5.69
N LEU A 19 16.68 -0.77 -5.77
CA LEU A 19 17.68 -1.47 -4.96
C LEU A 19 17.76 -0.89 -3.54
N SER A 20 17.60 0.43 -3.40
CA SER A 20 17.66 1.14 -2.11
C SER A 20 16.29 1.58 -1.60
N VAL A 21 15.31 1.74 -2.49
CA VAL A 21 13.98 2.28 -2.14
C VAL A 21 12.88 1.31 -2.60
N PRO A 22 11.90 0.97 -1.75
CA PRO A 22 10.73 0.22 -2.18
C PRO A 22 10.01 0.88 -3.35
N LYS A 23 9.55 0.09 -4.34
CA LYS A 23 8.83 0.62 -5.53
C LYS A 23 7.74 1.68 -5.21
N PRO A 24 6.87 1.51 -4.19
CA PRO A 24 5.83 2.50 -3.90
C PRO A 24 6.36 3.87 -3.47
N LEU A 25 7.59 3.92 -2.94
CA LEU A 25 8.26 5.12 -2.46
C LEU A 25 9.14 5.77 -3.52
N VAL A 26 9.31 5.14 -4.70
CA VAL A 26 9.95 5.79 -5.83
C VAL A 26 9.14 7.04 -6.19
N GLU A 27 9.84 8.14 -6.41
CA GLU A 27 9.21 9.41 -6.73
C GLU A 27 8.84 9.49 -8.22
N PHE A 28 7.64 10.00 -8.48
CA PHE A 28 7.17 10.38 -9.79
C PHE A 28 6.58 11.79 -9.70
N ALA A 29 7.09 12.71 -10.53
CA ALA A 29 6.72 14.12 -10.48
C ALA A 29 6.89 14.75 -9.08
N ASN A 30 8.03 14.48 -8.42
CA ASN A 30 8.36 14.97 -7.06
C ASN A 30 7.41 14.51 -5.95
N LYS A 31 6.66 13.42 -6.17
CA LYS A 31 5.81 12.78 -5.16
C LYS A 31 6.02 11.27 -5.16
N PRO A 32 6.02 10.59 -4.01
CA PRO A 32 6.02 9.14 -3.97
C PRO A 32 4.84 8.55 -4.74
N MET A 33 5.07 7.50 -5.53
CA MET A 33 4.01 6.86 -6.33
C MET A 33 2.79 6.44 -5.51
N ILE A 34 3.00 6.00 -4.26
CA ILE A 34 1.91 5.60 -3.37
C ILE A 34 0.99 6.77 -3.00
N LEU A 35 1.54 7.99 -2.89
CA LEU A 35 0.77 9.17 -2.53
C LEU A 35 -0.26 9.53 -3.60
N LEU A 36 0.12 9.41 -4.88
CA LEU A 36 -0.79 9.64 -6.00
C LEU A 36 -1.99 8.69 -5.97
N GLN A 37 -1.77 7.43 -5.57
CA GLN A 37 -2.84 6.44 -5.43
C GLN A 37 -3.76 6.76 -4.25
N LEU A 38 -3.20 7.16 -3.11
CA LEU A 38 -3.97 7.56 -1.93
C LEU A 38 -4.79 8.82 -2.18
N GLU A 39 -4.22 9.83 -2.84
CA GLU A 39 -4.92 11.06 -3.24
C GLU A 39 -6.10 10.74 -4.18
N ALA A 40 -5.89 9.84 -5.16
CA ALA A 40 -6.95 9.40 -6.07
C ALA A 40 -8.07 8.63 -5.34
N LEU A 41 -7.72 7.73 -4.41
CA LEU A 41 -8.69 7.00 -3.59
C LEU A 41 -9.48 7.95 -2.67
N LYS A 42 -8.83 8.97 -2.11
CA LYS A 42 -9.51 10.01 -1.33
C LYS A 42 -10.56 10.74 -2.14
N ALA A 43 -10.23 11.10 -3.38
CA ALA A 43 -11.12 11.85 -4.26
C ALA A 43 -12.44 11.11 -4.56
N VAL A 44 -12.43 9.78 -4.50
CA VAL A 44 -13.64 8.94 -4.68
C VAL A 44 -14.31 8.53 -3.35
N GLY A 45 -13.88 9.09 -2.22
CA GLY A 45 -14.51 8.89 -0.91
C GLY A 45 -14.07 7.63 -0.16
N VAL A 46 -12.91 7.05 -0.49
CA VAL A 46 -12.32 5.97 0.31
C VAL A 46 -11.77 6.53 1.61
N THR A 47 -12.14 5.90 2.72
CA THR A 47 -11.76 6.30 4.08
C THR A 47 -10.67 5.41 4.68
N GLU A 48 -10.57 4.17 4.20
CA GLU A 48 -9.64 3.17 4.70
C GLU A 48 -8.94 2.46 3.55
N VAL A 49 -7.62 2.34 3.62
CA VAL A 49 -6.78 1.69 2.63
C VAL A 49 -5.95 0.61 3.30
N VAL A 50 -6.06 -0.62 2.78
CA VAL A 50 -5.22 -1.75 3.17
C VAL A 50 -4.05 -1.85 2.20
N LEU A 51 -2.83 -1.88 2.72
CA LEU A 51 -1.60 -2.10 1.95
C LEU A 51 -1.11 -3.52 2.18
N ALA A 52 -1.16 -4.33 1.13
CA ALA A 52 -0.61 -5.68 1.16
C ALA A 52 0.89 -5.64 0.86
N ILE A 53 1.72 -5.70 1.91
CA ILE A 53 3.18 -5.52 1.82
C ILE A 53 3.86 -6.88 2.04
N ASN A 54 4.78 -7.24 1.13
CA ASN A 54 5.57 -8.48 1.24
C ASN A 54 7.06 -8.22 1.59
N TYR A 55 7.53 -6.97 1.52
CA TYR A 55 8.96 -6.63 1.66
C TYR A 55 9.19 -5.33 2.47
N GLN A 56 10.13 -5.37 3.43
CA GLN A 56 10.58 -4.24 4.28
C GLN A 56 9.45 -3.40 4.91
N PRO A 57 8.68 -3.97 5.86
CA PRO A 57 7.53 -3.30 6.44
C PRO A 57 7.89 -2.04 7.25
N GLU A 58 9.05 -1.97 7.90
CA GLU A 58 9.39 -0.86 8.80
C GLU A 58 9.56 0.49 8.08
N VAL A 59 10.26 0.52 6.94
CA VAL A 59 10.45 1.74 6.14
C VAL A 59 9.09 2.23 5.63
N MET A 60 8.30 1.31 5.07
CA MET A 60 6.93 1.59 4.63
C MET A 60 6.08 2.14 5.78
N LEU A 61 6.06 1.51 6.95
CA LEU A 61 5.25 1.91 8.10
C LEU A 61 5.56 3.34 8.57
N ASN A 62 6.84 3.72 8.62
CA ASN A 62 7.23 5.07 9.01
C ASN A 62 6.77 6.11 8.00
N PHE A 63 6.96 5.86 6.70
CA PHE A 63 6.47 6.74 5.64
C PHE A 63 4.94 6.85 5.64
N LEU A 64 4.24 5.73 5.80
CA LEU A 64 2.78 5.69 5.78
C LEU A 64 2.15 6.48 6.92
N LYS A 65 2.73 6.46 8.12
CA LYS A 65 2.25 7.27 9.25
C LYS A 65 2.27 8.77 8.95
N GLU A 66 3.31 9.25 8.28
CA GLU A 66 3.40 10.65 7.88
C GLU A 66 2.33 11.00 6.83
N PHE A 67 2.07 10.09 5.89
CA PHE A 67 1.06 10.30 4.85
C PHE A 67 -0.37 10.15 5.35
N GLU A 68 -0.64 9.26 6.29
CA GLU A 68 -1.94 9.12 6.96
C GLU A 68 -2.36 10.46 7.59
N ALA A 69 -1.44 11.15 8.27
CA ALA A 69 -1.68 12.48 8.82
C ALA A 69 -1.90 13.56 7.74
N LYS A 70 -1.16 13.51 6.62
CA LYS A 70 -1.30 14.48 5.51
C LYS A 70 -2.58 14.29 4.68
N VAL A 71 -2.96 13.04 4.42
CA VAL A 71 -4.05 12.69 3.51
C VAL A 71 -5.36 12.50 4.26
N GLY A 72 -5.36 12.17 5.55
CA GLY A 72 -6.59 11.96 6.33
C GLY A 72 -7.37 10.71 5.93
N ILE A 73 -6.65 9.64 5.56
CA ILE A 73 -7.18 8.31 5.27
C ILE A 73 -6.54 7.34 6.25
N THR A 74 -7.31 6.40 6.80
CA THR A 74 -6.78 5.35 7.66
C THR A 74 -6.02 4.32 6.83
N ILE A 75 -4.75 4.08 7.15
CA ILE A 75 -3.90 3.14 6.42
C ILE A 75 -3.61 1.91 7.29
N LYS A 76 -4.00 0.72 6.82
CA LYS A 76 -3.68 -0.55 7.48
C LYS A 76 -2.69 -1.35 6.66
N CYS A 77 -1.68 -1.92 7.31
CA CYS A 77 -0.77 -2.86 6.64
C CYS A 77 -1.28 -4.30 6.81
N SER A 78 -1.20 -5.07 5.73
CA SER A 78 -1.33 -6.52 5.73
C SER A 78 0.00 -7.09 5.29
N GLN A 79 0.74 -7.66 6.24
CA GLN A 79 2.01 -8.30 5.96
C GLN A 79 1.75 -9.73 5.50
N GLU A 80 2.29 -10.08 4.34
CA GLU A 80 2.44 -11.48 3.96
C GLU A 80 3.74 -12.03 4.55
N THR A 81 3.65 -13.15 5.27
CA THR A 81 4.83 -13.88 5.77
C THR A 81 5.42 -14.82 4.73
N GLU A 82 4.62 -15.26 3.75
CA GLU A 82 5.06 -16.07 2.61
C GLU A 82 4.45 -15.52 1.31
N PRO A 83 5.19 -15.53 0.18
CA PRO A 83 4.66 -15.10 -1.11
C PRO A 83 3.61 -16.09 -1.62
N LEU A 84 2.35 -15.84 -1.30
CA LEU A 84 1.19 -16.67 -1.67
C LEU A 84 0.70 -16.41 -3.11
N GLY A 85 1.55 -15.84 -3.97
CA GLY A 85 1.21 -15.45 -5.34
C GLY A 85 0.39 -14.15 -5.41
N THR A 86 -0.15 -13.83 -6.59
CA THR A 86 -0.84 -12.54 -6.84
C THR A 86 -2.16 -12.39 -6.09
N ALA A 87 -2.85 -13.50 -5.79
CA ALA A 87 -4.14 -13.52 -5.10
C ALA A 87 -4.03 -13.75 -3.58
N GLY A 88 -2.87 -14.20 -3.09
CA GLY A 88 -2.60 -14.37 -1.66
C GLY A 88 -2.91 -13.14 -0.80
N PRO A 89 -2.46 -11.94 -1.21
CA PRO A 89 -2.65 -10.77 -0.36
C PRO A 89 -4.10 -10.30 -0.35
N LEU A 90 -4.87 -10.62 -1.40
CA LEU A 90 -6.31 -10.39 -1.47
C LEU A 90 -7.05 -11.32 -0.49
N ALA A 91 -6.65 -12.59 -0.40
CA ALA A 91 -7.23 -13.54 0.54
C ALA A 91 -6.94 -13.15 2.01
N LEU A 92 -5.72 -12.71 2.31
CA LEU A 92 -5.33 -12.23 3.65
C LEU A 92 -5.99 -10.89 4.01
N ALA A 93 -6.23 -10.03 3.02
CA ALA A 93 -6.95 -8.79 3.22
C ALA A 93 -8.47 -9.00 3.32
N ARG A 94 -9.00 -10.18 2.98
CA ARG A 94 -10.44 -10.44 2.96
C ARG A 94 -11.12 -10.04 4.26
N ASP A 95 -10.60 -10.48 5.40
CA ASP A 95 -11.21 -10.21 6.71
C ASP A 95 -11.07 -8.73 7.13
N LYS A 96 -10.14 -7.98 6.51
CA LYS A 96 -10.01 -6.52 6.71
C LYS A 96 -10.89 -5.72 5.76
N LEU A 97 -11.25 -6.30 4.61
CA LEU A 97 -12.04 -5.67 3.54
C LEU A 97 -13.55 -5.91 3.69
N ILE A 98 -13.96 -6.98 4.37
CA ILE A 98 -15.36 -7.21 4.69
C ILE A 98 -15.82 -6.12 5.68
N ASP A 99 -16.94 -5.48 5.35
CA ASP A 99 -17.78 -4.77 6.31
C ASP A 99 -18.91 -5.74 6.68
N ASP A 100 -19.22 -5.91 7.97
CA ASP A 100 -20.40 -6.65 8.46
C ASP A 100 -21.74 -5.98 8.09
N SER A 101 -21.73 -5.08 7.11
CA SER A 101 -22.90 -4.41 6.54
C SER A 101 -23.45 -5.26 5.39
N GLY A 102 -23.94 -6.46 5.73
CA GLY A 102 -24.67 -7.35 4.85
C GLY A 102 -25.95 -7.83 5.52
#